data_AF-A0A660HSN0-F1
#
_entry.id   AF-A0A660HSN0-F1
#
_cell.length_a   1.000
_cell.length_b   1.000
_cell.length_c   1.000
_cell.angle_alpha   90.00
_cell.angle_beta   90.00
_cell.angle_gamma   90.00
#
_symmetry.space_group_name_H-M   'P 1'
#
loop_
_entity.id
_entity.type
_entity.pdbx_description
1 polymer ?
#
loop_
_entity_poly.entity_id
_entity_poly.type
_entity_poly.pdbx_seq_one_letter_code
_entity_poly.pdbx_strand_id
1 'polypeptide(L)'
;MSCIEQMKYEILLQRISFKEAREYIEKNSDEVYYVSPGYKIFKDYYIIGVPPIAVGAKGNALIFPYTKPCHGSFVLSIENEDSVKEINRLRETEKEMGALSPKKGKPPKRPRTPATSYQDMWKE
;
A
#
# COMPACT_ATOMS: atom_id res chain seq x y z
N MET A 1 5.84 20.45 10.97
CA MET A 1 5.82 19.92 9.60
C MET A 1 6.67 18.66 9.60
N SER A 2 6.08 17.48 9.81
CA SER A 2 6.84 16.22 9.74
C SER A 2 6.98 15.81 8.28
N CYS A 3 8.01 16.35 7.61
CA CYS A 3 8.27 16.01 6.21
C CYS A 3 9.04 14.69 6.15
N ILE A 4 8.53 13.70 5.44
CA ILE A 4 9.27 12.47 5.07
C ILE A 4 10.61 12.84 4.42
N GLU A 5 10.66 13.95 3.69
CA GLU A 5 11.88 14.46 3.04
C GLU A 5 12.97 14.92 4.02
N GLN A 6 12.65 15.16 5.30
CA GLN A 6 13.62 15.50 6.35
C GLN A 6 14.13 14.26 7.11
N MET A 7 13.51 13.10 6.90
CA MET A 7 13.95 11.84 7.49
C MET A 7 15.02 11.19 6.60
N LYS A 8 15.90 10.39 7.20
CA LYS A 8 16.78 9.51 6.42
C LYS A 8 15.93 8.40 5.82
N TYR A 9 15.58 8.54 4.55
CA TYR A 9 14.89 7.50 3.78
C TYR A 9 15.81 6.94 2.72
N GLU A 10 15.67 5.64 2.48
CA GLU A 10 16.30 4.96 1.36
C GLU A 10 15.24 4.67 0.30
N ILE A 11 15.59 4.94 -0.97
CA ILE A 11 14.69 4.64 -2.08
C ILE A 11 15.08 3.28 -2.65
N LEU A 12 14.23 2.27 -2.45
CA LEU A 12 14.47 0.91 -2.92
C LEU A 12 14.09 0.71 -4.38
N LEU A 13 12.95 1.29 -4.79
CA LEU A 13 12.45 1.26 -6.17
C LEU A 13 11.85 2.60 -6.58
N GLN A 14 11.97 2.93 -7.86
CA GLN A 14 11.52 4.19 -8.43
C GLN A 14 10.71 3.98 -9.70
N ARG A 15 9.71 4.84 -9.93
CA ARG A 15 8.91 4.89 -11.16
C ARG A 15 8.23 3.56 -11.51
N ILE A 16 7.70 2.89 -10.49
CA ILE A 16 7.01 1.61 -10.66
C ILE A 16 5.48 1.79 -10.56
N SER A 17 4.74 0.76 -10.97
CA SER A 17 3.30 0.68 -10.79
C SER A 17 2.93 0.28 -9.35
N PHE A 18 1.69 0.57 -8.94
CA PHE A 18 1.16 0.11 -7.64
C PHE A 18 1.23 -1.41 -7.45
N LYS A 19 1.15 -2.16 -8.56
CA LYS A 19 1.22 -3.63 -8.51
C LYS A 19 2.62 -4.10 -8.18
N GLU A 20 3.63 -3.54 -8.85
CA GLU A 20 5.04 -3.88 -8.62
C GLU A 20 5.49 -3.44 -7.22
N ALA A 21 5.02 -2.27 -6.75
CA ALA A 21 5.30 -1.80 -5.40
C ALA A 21 4.83 -2.82 -4.36
N ARG A 22 3.61 -3.34 -4.51
CA ARG A 22 3.06 -4.37 -3.63
C ARG A 22 3.89 -5.65 -3.68
N GLU A 23 4.16 -6.16 -4.88
CA GLU A 23 4.91 -7.42 -5.05
C GLU A 23 6.34 -7.33 -4.47
N TYR A 24 6.96 -6.16 -4.55
CA TYR A 24 8.27 -5.93 -3.96
C TYR A 24 8.21 -5.95 -2.42
N ILE A 25 7.23 -5.25 -1.85
CA ILE A 25 7.03 -5.19 -0.39
C ILE A 25 6.74 -6.59 0.14
N GLU A 26 5.88 -7.37 -0.52
CA GLU A 26 5.55 -8.74 -0.13
C GLU A 26 6.75 -9.70 -0.14
N LYS A 27 7.73 -9.48 -1.03
CA LYS A 27 8.90 -10.36 -1.17
C LYS A 27 10.10 -9.96 -0.30
N ASN A 28 10.24 -8.67 0.00
CA ASN A 28 11.44 -8.13 0.65
C ASN A 28 11.22 -7.70 2.11
N SER A 29 10.02 -7.92 2.66
CA SER A 29 9.65 -7.58 4.04
C SER A 29 9.45 -8.84 4.88
N ASP A 30 9.82 -8.77 6.15
CA ASP A 30 9.65 -9.88 7.09
C ASP A 30 8.18 -9.99 7.53
N GLU A 31 7.54 -8.83 7.71
CA GLU A 31 6.12 -8.70 8.03
C GLU A 31 5.45 -7.81 6.98
N VAL A 32 4.24 -8.18 6.57
CA VAL A 32 3.48 -7.45 5.54
C VAL A 32 2.09 -7.16 6.08
N TYR A 33 1.73 -5.90 6.04
CA TYR A 33 0.49 -5.32 6.52
C TYR A 33 -0.30 -4.73 5.36
N TYR A 34 -1.61 -4.97 5.32
CA TYR A 34 -2.48 -4.38 4.31
C TYR A 34 -3.28 -3.23 4.89
N VAL A 35 -3.13 -2.06 4.28
CA VAL A 35 -3.78 -0.83 4.73
C VAL A 35 -4.74 -0.28 3.69
N SER A 36 -5.77 0.42 4.15
CA SER A 36 -6.70 1.14 3.29
C SER A 36 -6.05 2.38 2.67
N PRO A 37 -6.44 2.78 1.45
CA PRO A 37 -6.04 4.06 0.88
C PRO A 37 -6.46 5.21 1.81
N GLY A 38 -5.58 6.21 1.95
CA GLY A 38 -5.80 7.29 2.92
C GLY A 38 -5.42 6.94 4.35
N TYR A 39 -4.80 5.78 4.61
CA TYR A 39 -4.16 5.52 5.89
C TYR A 39 -3.08 6.56 6.18
N LYS A 40 -3.01 7.01 7.44
CA LYS A 40 -2.10 8.06 7.89
C LYS A 40 -0.85 7.44 8.51
N ILE A 41 0.30 7.56 7.85
CA ILE A 41 1.61 7.20 8.41
C ILE A 41 2.29 8.45 8.99
N PHE A 42 3.10 8.28 10.04
CA PHE A 42 4.00 9.31 10.59
C PHE A 42 3.28 10.63 10.93
N LYS A 43 2.03 10.53 11.39
CA LYS A 43 1.12 11.63 11.78
C LYS A 43 0.65 12.58 10.69
N ASP A 44 1.38 12.86 9.61
CA ASP A 44 0.99 13.87 8.62
C ASP A 44 0.95 13.35 7.18
N TYR A 45 1.31 12.09 6.94
CA TYR A 45 1.41 11.56 5.58
C TYR A 45 0.28 10.57 5.26
N TYR A 46 -0.42 10.79 4.16
CA TYR A 46 -1.46 9.89 3.67
C TYR A 46 -0.92 8.98 2.59
N ILE A 47 -1.12 7.67 2.74
CA ILE A 47 -0.74 6.74 1.69
C ILE A 47 -1.73 6.84 0.53
N ILE A 48 -1.19 7.14 -0.64
CA ILE A 48 -1.93 7.18 -1.89
C ILE A 48 -1.61 5.90 -2.66
N GLY A 49 -2.63 5.11 -2.96
CA GLY A 49 -2.49 3.89 -3.74
C GLY A 49 -3.82 3.21 -4.08
N VAL A 50 -3.72 2.18 -4.91
CA VAL A 50 -4.86 1.33 -5.27
C VAL A 50 -4.91 0.15 -4.29
N PRO A 51 -6.03 -0.07 -3.59
CA PRO A 51 -6.14 -1.20 -2.67
C PRO A 51 -6.07 -2.55 -3.42
N PRO A 52 -5.44 -3.58 -2.82
CA PRO A 52 -4.80 -3.59 -1.51
C PRO A 52 -3.40 -2.93 -1.54
N ILE A 53 -3.15 -2.05 -0.56
CA ILE A 53 -1.86 -1.38 -0.38
C ILE A 53 -1.07 -2.16 0.67
N ALA A 54 0.09 -2.70 0.29
CA ALA A 54 0.99 -3.38 1.20
C ALA A 54 1.96 -2.39 1.85
N VAL A 55 2.17 -2.55 3.14
CA VAL A 55 3.19 -1.88 3.96
C VAL A 55 4.00 -2.97 4.63
N GLY A 56 5.31 -2.93 4.48
CA GLY A 56 6.21 -3.93 5.02
C GLY A 56 6.97 -3.44 6.23
N ALA A 57 7.31 -4.35 7.13
CA ALA A 57 8.32 -4.13 8.15
C ALA A 57 9.49 -5.09 7.93
N LYS A 58 10.71 -4.56 7.99
CA LYS A 58 11.96 -5.32 7.90
C LYS A 58 12.81 -4.97 9.12
N GLY A 59 12.68 -5.76 10.18
CA GLY A 59 13.21 -5.42 11.50
C GLY A 59 12.69 -4.07 12.01
N ASN A 60 13.58 -3.06 12.06
CA ASN A 60 13.25 -1.70 12.48
C ASN A 60 12.92 -0.75 11.30
N ALA A 61 13.07 -1.21 10.07
CA ALA A 61 12.80 -0.40 8.89
C ALA A 61 11.36 -0.59 8.41
N LEU A 62 10.64 0.51 8.22
CA LEU A 62 9.30 0.51 7.61
C LEU A 62 9.42 0.74 6.11
N ILE A 63 8.87 -0.18 5.33
CA ILE A 63 8.86 -0.14 3.87
C ILE A 63 7.45 0.17 3.39
N PHE A 64 7.26 1.25 2.64
CA PHE A 64 5.92 1.64 2.17
C PHE A 64 5.96 2.28 0.78
N PRO A 65 4.84 2.20 0.03
CA PRO A 65 4.74 2.86 -1.25
C PRO A 65 4.49 4.36 -1.06
N TYR A 66 5.26 5.17 -1.75
CA TYR A 66 5.15 6.62 -1.76
C TYR A 66 4.92 7.09 -3.19
N THR A 67 3.77 7.72 -3.46
CA THR A 67 3.38 8.08 -4.82
C THR A 67 3.48 9.58 -5.02
N LYS A 68 4.35 10.02 -5.94
CA LYS A 68 4.37 11.40 -6.41
C LYS A 68 3.53 11.51 -7.70
N PRO A 69 2.60 12.47 -7.82
CA PRO A 69 1.71 12.59 -8.98
C PRO A 69 2.46 12.79 -10.31
N CYS A 70 3.65 13.37 -10.27
CA CYS A 70 4.47 13.68 -11.45
C CYS A 70 5.47 12.59 -11.85
N HIS A 71 5.84 11.68 -10.94
CA HIS A 71 6.95 10.73 -11.18
C HIS A 71 6.59 9.26 -10.90
N GLY A 72 5.32 8.98 -10.57
CA GLY A 72 4.84 7.62 -10.29
C GLY A 72 5.05 7.19 -8.84
N SER A 73 4.98 5.87 -8.62
CA SER A 73 5.15 5.28 -7.28
C SER A 73 6.60 4.88 -7.02
N PHE A 74 7.00 5.08 -5.78
CA PHE A 74 8.30 4.76 -5.22
C PHE A 74 8.10 3.79 -4.06
N VAL A 75 9.10 2.97 -3.77
CA VAL A 75 9.15 2.22 -2.51
C VAL A 75 10.23 2.83 -1.65
N LEU A 76 9.82 3.33 -0.49
CA LEU A 76 10.72 3.93 0.49
C LEU A 76 10.92 2.98 1.65
N SER A 77 12.14 2.95 2.18
CA SER A 77 12.50 2.33 3.44
C SER A 77 12.92 3.42 4.41
N ILE A 78 12.34 3.45 5.60
CA ILE A 78 12.67 4.41 6.65
C ILE A 78 12.99 3.64 7.93
N GLU A 79 14.16 3.91 8.49
CA GLU A 79 14.58 3.39 9.79
C GLU A 79 14.67 4.56 10.78
N ASN A 80 13.67 4.68 11.66
CA ASN A 80 13.59 5.73 12.68
C ASN A 80 12.74 5.28 13.88
N GLU A 81 12.81 5.96 15.02
CA GLU A 81 11.99 5.66 16.20
C GLU A 81 10.49 5.69 15.90
N ASP A 82 10.04 6.63 15.05
CA ASP A 82 8.64 6.70 14.65
C ASP A 82 8.23 5.53 13.76
N SER A 83 9.16 4.93 13.00
CA SER A 83 8.86 3.75 12.18
C SER A 83 8.56 2.54 13.07
N VAL A 84 9.32 2.36 14.15
CA VAL A 84 9.08 1.32 15.15
C VAL A 84 7.72 1.50 15.84
N LYS A 85 7.34 2.75 16.18
CA LYS A 85 6.02 3.06 16.74
C LYS A 85 4.88 2.70 15.77
N GLU A 86 5.04 3.04 14.49
CA GLU A 86 4.02 2.71 13.48
C GLU A 86 3.95 1.19 13.22
N ILE A 87 5.07 0.47 13.22
CA ILE A 87 5.08 -1.01 13.13
C ILE A 87 4.30 -1.62 14.31
N ASN A 88 4.52 -1.12 15.53
CA ASN A 88 3.78 -1.60 16.70
C ASN A 88 2.28 -1.31 16.60
N ARG A 89 1.89 -0.12 16.10
CA ARG A 89 0.47 0.20 15.83
C ARG A 89 -0.13 -0.71 14.76
N LEU A 90 0.59 -0.99 13.69
CA LEU A 90 0.14 -1.91 12.64
C LEU A 90 -0.04 -3.33 13.18
N ARG A 91 0.88 -3.80 14.04
CA ARG A 91 0.75 -5.09 14.75
C ARG A 91 -0.48 -5.15 15.66
N GLU A 92 -0.78 -4.08 16.38
CA GLU A 92 -1.98 -3.98 17.21
C GLU A 92 -3.26 -3.97 16.36
N THR A 93 -3.27 -3.16 15.29
CA THR A 93 -4.39 -3.07 14.35
C THR A 93 -4.64 -4.41 13.66
N GLU A 94 -3.61 -5.17 13.31
CA GLU A 94 -3.77 -6.53 12.78
C GLU A 94 -4.27 -7.54 13.80
N LYS A 95 -3.97 -7.39 15.10
CA LYS A 95 -4.62 -8.22 16.11
C LYS A 95 -6.11 -7.93 16.19
N GLU A 96 -6.50 -6.67 16.07
CA GLU A 96 -7.91 -6.27 16.05
C GLU A 96 -8.62 -6.68 14.73
N MET A 97 -7.96 -6.54 13.58
CA MET A 97 -8.50 -6.95 12.26
C MET A 97 -8.39 -8.47 12.01
N GLY A 98 -7.47 -9.16 12.68
CA GLY A 98 -7.28 -10.61 12.62
C GLY A 98 -8.43 -11.38 13.27
N ALA A 99 -9.20 -10.74 14.16
CA ALA A 99 -10.48 -11.26 14.63
C ALA A 99 -11.59 -11.20 13.56
N LEU A 100 -11.36 -10.48 12.44
CA LEU A 100 -12.33 -10.24 11.37
C LEU A 100 -11.94 -10.84 10.00
N SER A 101 -10.90 -11.68 9.91
CA SER A 101 -10.64 -12.39 8.65
C SER A 101 -9.91 -13.72 8.78
N PRO A 102 -10.62 -14.82 8.47
CA PRO A 102 -10.02 -15.93 7.76
C PRO A 102 -10.63 -15.98 6.37
N LYS A 103 -9.87 -15.58 5.34
CA LYS A 103 -9.64 -16.38 4.13
C LYS A 103 -8.73 -15.67 3.13
N LYS A 104 -7.61 -16.34 2.85
CA LYS A 104 -6.99 -16.40 1.51
C LYS A 104 -8.10 -16.60 0.46
N GLY A 105 -8.59 -15.50 -0.11
CA GLY A 105 -9.58 -15.47 -1.16
C GLY A 105 -8.88 -15.27 -2.50
N LYS A 106 -8.79 -16.35 -3.27
CA LYS A 106 -8.61 -16.36 -4.72
C LYS A 106 -9.23 -15.10 -5.38
N PRO A 107 -8.56 -14.45 -6.35
CA PRO A 107 -9.06 -13.19 -6.91
C PRO A 107 -10.50 -13.39 -7.43
N PRO A 108 -11.44 -12.50 -7.12
CA PRO A 108 -12.79 -12.61 -7.64
C PRO A 108 -12.72 -12.50 -9.17
N LYS A 109 -13.22 -13.52 -9.86
CA LYS A 109 -13.49 -13.45 -11.29
C LYS A 109 -14.41 -12.25 -11.51
N ARG A 110 -13.96 -11.31 -12.34
CA ARG A 110 -14.80 -10.21 -12.87
C ARG A 110 -16.15 -10.82 -13.30
N PRO A 111 -17.31 -10.30 -12.85
CA PRO A 111 -18.53 -10.56 -13.58
C PRO A 111 -18.33 -9.97 -14.98
N ARG A 112 -18.37 -10.82 -16.01
CA ARG A 112 -18.55 -10.36 -17.39
C ARG A 112 -19.93 -9.70 -17.42
N THR A 113 -19.97 -8.37 -17.35
CA THR A 113 -21.10 -7.63 -17.87
C THR A 113 -21.26 -8.04 -19.34
N PRO A 114 -22.46 -8.37 -19.83
CA PRO A 114 -22.67 -8.50 -21.26
C PRO A 114 -22.33 -7.15 -21.88
N ALA A 115 -21.47 -7.17 -22.90
CA ALA A 115 -21.17 -5.99 -23.69
C ALA A 115 -22.45 -5.59 -24.43
N THR A 116 -23.23 -4.68 -23.87
CA THR A 116 -24.08 -3.83 -24.70
C THR A 116 -23.14 -2.97 -25.51
N SER A 117 -23.08 -3.27 -26.81
CA SER A 117 -22.31 -2.52 -27.78
C SER A 117 -22.76 -1.06 -27.74
N TYR A 118 -21.80 -0.13 -27.74
CA TYR A 118 -22.07 1.30 -27.90
C TYR A 118 -22.88 1.63 -29.18
N GLN A 119 -22.97 0.67 -30.11
CA GLN A 119 -23.72 0.77 -31.37
C GLN A 119 -25.24 0.59 -31.19
N ASP A 120 -25.70 -0.01 -30.08
CA ASP A 120 -27.13 -0.25 -29.83
C ASP A 120 -27.83 0.93 -29.13
N MET A 121 -27.08 1.97 -28.74
CA MET A 121 -27.63 3.14 -28.01
C MET A 121 -28.24 4.22 -28.91
N TRP A 122 -28.09 4.13 -30.24
CA TRP A 122 -28.51 5.15 -31.20
C TRP A 122 -29.44 4.62 -32.31
N LYS A 123 -30.12 3.50 -32.06
CA LYS A 123 -31.28 3.09 -32.86
C LYS A 123 -32.55 3.32 -32.04
N GLU A 124 -33.08 4.53 -32.16
CA GLU A 124 -34.46 4.86 -32.54
C GLU A 124 -34.63 6.39 -32.60
#